data_AF-A0A0J1HA69-F1
#
_entry.id   AF-A0A0J1HA69-F1
#
_cell.length_a   1.000
_cell.length_b   1.000
_cell.length_c   1.000
_cell.angle_alpha   90.00
_cell.angle_beta   90.00
_cell.angle_gamma   90.00
#
_symmetry.space_group_name_H-M   'P 1'
#
loop_
_entity.id
_entity.type
_entity.pdbx_description
1 polymer ?
#
loop_
_entity_poly.entity_id
_entity_poly.type
_entity_poly.pdbx_seq_one_letter_code
_entity_poly.pdbx_strand_id
1 'polypeptide(L)'
;MITVEKKDGHKIKISHVIQETTNRQLDLFIFVPGELGLNSHIISADEFYHNAIQGKRTYYSDVNHLPLVHSRLASRGKLSTEQYRLSLSLYAFQYALALEKTTQALLDSQEERTLEEVEEVAQLTIRILKRLRRNVPSDKKLHKYYENIDNYLSWFTEQRLLELVAHLPRNSEYSNIKTMLLEVCENEAEHRLNHEYNSSKARSDLTRMSNKMRLLRRLIEYPVTMKEKTDELGQNTRKIVTGFAAGFVMIFVTLMLIKARGVLGDITASFILALSFIYAAREVFKDDLKLMLWRWVRKGKPKWRKQFYDVNTNQLIGRQLEWMEYCSFKNLDEEIRQIRKHKVSQREETILHYKSTTRMSPTKFLSGYEQTLESLMLDLRGITKLMEKGSQKIYQLNDGQVSKESVDKRHLINLITRERDEDNTVRIQRWKIVMNRSKIVDIEPIETESSTEPSGLE
;
A
#
# COMPACT_ATOMS: atom_id res chain seq x y z
N MET A 1 2.38 4.67 13.72
CA MET A 1 1.16 5.39 13.28
C MET A 1 0.99 5.15 11.79
N ILE A 2 -0.24 4.86 11.32
CA ILE A 2 -0.52 4.63 9.90
C ILE A 2 -0.80 5.98 9.24
N THR A 3 -0.17 6.22 8.09
CA THR A 3 -0.49 7.37 7.23
C THR A 3 -1.20 6.89 5.98
N VAL A 4 -2.21 7.63 5.55
CA VAL A 4 -2.97 7.35 4.33
C VAL A 4 -2.86 8.55 3.42
N GLU A 5 -2.15 8.37 2.31
CA GLU A 5 -1.85 9.43 1.35
C GLU A 5 -2.56 9.14 0.03
N LYS A 6 -3.08 10.21 -0.59
CA LYS A 6 -3.58 10.16 -1.95
C LYS A 6 -2.41 10.06 -2.94
N LYS A 7 -2.51 9.17 -3.92
CA LYS A 7 -1.63 9.12 -5.09
C LYS A 7 -2.46 9.32 -6.36
N ASP A 8 -1.79 9.40 -7.51
CA ASP A 8 -2.42 9.73 -8.79
C ASP A 8 -3.61 8.82 -9.14
N GLY A 9 -4.69 9.45 -9.60
CA GLY A 9 -5.91 8.78 -10.07
C GLY A 9 -6.75 8.19 -8.94
N HIS A 10 -6.70 6.86 -8.81
CA HIS A 10 -7.57 6.05 -7.93
C HIS A 10 -6.78 5.27 -6.87
N LYS A 11 -5.52 5.66 -6.64
CA LYS A 11 -4.59 4.93 -5.79
C LYS A 11 -4.43 5.63 -4.46
N ILE A 12 -4.45 4.85 -3.39
CA ILE A 12 -4.17 5.29 -2.03
C ILE A 12 -2.93 4.57 -1.55
N LYS A 13 -2.01 5.29 -0.92
CA LYS A 13 -0.83 4.72 -0.28
C LYS A 13 -1.06 4.71 1.23
N ILE A 14 -1.09 3.52 1.81
CA ILE A 14 -1.16 3.29 3.25
C ILE A 14 0.24 2.92 3.70
N SER A 15 0.85 3.72 4.56
CA SER A 15 2.21 3.53 5.04
C SER A 15 2.24 3.40 6.55
N HIS A 16 3.02 2.45 7.05
CA HIS A 16 3.25 2.31 8.50
C HIS A 16 4.67 1.81 8.78
N VAL A 17 5.27 2.39 9.81
CA VAL A 17 6.59 1.99 10.28
C VAL A 17 6.41 0.87 11.30
N ILE A 18 7.10 -0.24 11.02
CA ILE A 18 7.12 -1.45 11.85
C ILE A 18 8.48 -1.47 12.55
N GLN A 19 8.46 -1.40 13.88
CA GLN A 19 9.64 -1.56 14.71
C GLN A 19 10.06 -3.03 14.79
N GLU A 20 11.23 -3.29 15.38
CA GLU A 20 11.92 -4.58 15.57
C GLU A 20 11.15 -5.65 16.37
N THR A 21 9.82 -5.63 16.34
CA THR A 21 8.95 -6.65 16.95
C THR A 21 8.83 -7.87 16.07
N THR A 22 8.71 -9.03 16.69
CA THR A 22 8.63 -10.31 15.98
C THR A 22 7.27 -10.58 15.36
N ASN A 23 6.19 -9.92 15.77
CA ASN A 23 4.85 -10.21 15.27
C ASN A 23 3.91 -9.00 15.31
N ARG A 24 3.38 -8.61 14.15
CA ARG A 24 2.43 -7.50 14.04
C ARG A 24 1.26 -7.87 13.17
N GLN A 25 0.07 -7.42 13.54
CA GLN A 25 -1.15 -7.59 12.74
C GLN A 25 -1.66 -6.24 12.25
N LEU A 26 -1.97 -6.17 10.95
CA LEU A 26 -2.66 -5.04 10.33
C LEU A 26 -3.98 -5.54 9.74
N ASP A 27 -5.09 -4.91 10.14
CA ASP A 27 -6.40 -5.11 9.57
C ASP A 27 -6.84 -3.84 8.83
N LEU A 28 -7.29 -3.98 7.59
CA LEU A 28 -7.92 -2.93 6.79
C LEU A 28 -9.37 -3.33 6.51
N PHE A 29 -10.31 -2.52 6.98
CA PHE A 29 -11.74 -2.67 6.71
C PHE A 29 -12.17 -1.58 5.74
N ILE A 30 -12.52 -1.97 4.52
CA ILE A 30 -12.98 -1.07 3.46
C ILE A 30 -14.50 -1.19 3.40
N PHE A 31 -15.20 -0.12 3.78
CA PHE A 31 -16.65 -0.01 3.74
C PHE A 31 -17.06 0.68 2.45
N VAL A 32 -17.66 -0.10 1.54
CA VAL A 32 -18.12 0.36 0.23
C VAL A 32 -19.64 0.58 0.29
N PRO A 33 -20.14 1.74 -0.19
CA PRO A 33 -21.57 2.02 -0.21
C PRO A 33 -22.38 0.95 -0.97
N GLY A 34 -23.48 0.49 -0.38
CA GLY A 34 -24.36 -0.53 -0.98
C GLY A 34 -24.93 -0.16 -2.34
N GLU A 35 -25.08 1.13 -2.63
CA GLU A 35 -25.53 1.63 -3.94
C GLU A 35 -24.62 1.22 -5.10
N LEU A 36 -23.35 0.90 -4.82
CA LEU A 36 -22.40 0.42 -5.84
C LEU A 36 -22.59 -1.06 -6.17
N GLY A 37 -23.39 -1.79 -5.39
CA GLY A 37 -23.71 -3.19 -5.64
C GLY A 37 -22.52 -4.16 -5.53
N LEU A 38 -21.40 -3.74 -4.94
CA LEU A 38 -20.21 -4.59 -4.81
C LEU A 38 -20.55 -5.87 -4.04
N ASN A 39 -20.23 -7.03 -4.61
CA ASN A 39 -20.41 -8.32 -3.97
C ASN A 39 -19.38 -9.34 -4.48
N SER A 40 -19.30 -10.49 -3.81
CA SER A 40 -18.35 -11.56 -4.13
C SER A 40 -18.54 -12.23 -5.50
N HIS A 41 -19.68 -12.04 -6.15
CA HIS A 41 -19.97 -12.59 -7.48
C HIS A 41 -19.51 -11.64 -8.61
N ILE A 42 -19.52 -10.33 -8.38
CA ILE A 42 -19.06 -9.33 -9.36
C ILE A 42 -17.54 -9.19 -9.33
N ILE A 43 -16.97 -9.02 -8.12
CA ILE A 43 -15.52 -8.98 -7.93
C ILE A 43 -15.20 -9.97 -6.80
N SER A 44 -14.49 -11.04 -7.13
CA SER A 44 -14.07 -11.99 -6.10
C SER A 44 -13.05 -11.34 -5.15
N ALA A 45 -12.99 -11.81 -3.90
CA ALA A 45 -12.03 -11.30 -2.92
C ALA A 45 -10.57 -11.51 -3.38
N ASP A 46 -10.31 -12.57 -4.14
CA ASP A 46 -8.99 -12.92 -4.67
C ASP A 46 -8.62 -11.99 -5.84
N GLU A 47 -9.56 -11.75 -6.76
CA GLU A 47 -9.38 -10.78 -7.84
C GLU A 47 -9.16 -9.36 -7.31
N PHE A 48 -9.93 -8.96 -6.29
CA PHE A 48 -9.72 -7.68 -5.64
C PHE A 48 -8.33 -7.60 -5.02
N TYR A 49 -7.87 -8.62 -4.29
CA TYR A 49 -6.54 -8.62 -3.70
C TYR A 49 -5.43 -8.45 -4.76
N HIS A 50 -5.45 -9.24 -5.84
CA HIS A 50 -4.40 -9.18 -6.87
C HIS A 50 -4.39 -7.87 -7.67
N ASN A 51 -5.56 -7.28 -7.91
CA ASN A 51 -5.67 -6.06 -8.70
C ASN A 51 -5.54 -4.78 -7.86
N ALA A 52 -6.05 -4.79 -6.63
CA ALA A 52 -6.17 -3.61 -5.80
C ALA A 52 -5.04 -3.50 -4.76
N ILE A 53 -4.50 -4.60 -4.22
CA ILE A 53 -3.56 -4.54 -3.10
C ILE A 53 -2.15 -4.87 -3.58
N GLN A 54 -1.27 -3.87 -3.56
CA GLN A 54 0.15 -4.03 -3.87
C GLN A 54 0.99 -3.57 -2.70
N GLY A 55 1.70 -4.51 -2.06
CA GLY A 55 2.62 -4.20 -0.97
C GLY A 55 4.04 -3.99 -1.45
N LYS A 56 4.76 -3.11 -0.76
CA LYS A 56 6.20 -3.00 -0.81
C LYS A 56 6.74 -2.81 0.61
N ARG A 57 7.82 -3.50 0.94
CA ARG A 57 8.54 -3.27 2.20
C ARG A 57 9.96 -2.76 1.95
N THR A 58 10.33 -1.69 2.66
CA THR A 58 11.64 -1.05 2.59
C THR A 58 12.29 -1.00 3.96
N TYR A 59 13.62 -1.07 4.03
CA TYR A 59 14.33 -0.74 5.26
C TYR A 59 14.08 0.72 5.65
N TYR A 60 13.97 0.97 6.95
CA TYR A 60 13.68 2.28 7.50
C TYR A 60 14.47 2.50 8.79
N SER A 61 14.75 3.74 9.13
CA SER A 61 15.40 4.14 10.38
C SER A 61 15.02 5.58 10.66
N ASP A 62 14.57 5.85 11.89
CA ASP A 62 14.23 7.20 12.35
C ASP A 62 15.46 8.09 12.53
N VAL A 63 16.65 7.49 12.67
CA VAL A 63 17.87 8.24 12.89
C VAL A 63 18.80 8.18 11.69
N ASN A 64 19.21 9.36 11.23
CA ASN A 64 20.19 9.57 10.16
C ASN A 64 21.61 9.14 10.58
N HIS A 65 21.81 7.91 11.04
CA HIS A 65 23.06 7.49 11.67
C HIS A 65 24.22 7.22 10.69
N LEU A 66 23.98 7.00 9.39
CA LEU A 66 24.85 6.08 8.64
C LEU A 66 25.59 6.58 7.38
N PRO A 67 25.27 7.69 6.70
CA PRO A 67 26.02 8.06 5.48
C PRO A 67 27.47 8.48 5.78
N LEU A 68 27.67 9.21 6.90
CA LEU A 68 28.97 9.81 7.24
C LEU A 68 30.00 8.81 7.75
N VAL A 69 29.55 7.78 8.48
CA VAL A 69 30.45 6.77 9.04
C VAL A 69 30.81 5.78 7.93
N HIS A 70 29.84 5.39 7.10
CA HIS A 70 30.09 4.45 6.02
C HIS A 70 30.88 5.03 4.85
N SER A 71 30.71 6.32 4.50
CA SER A 71 31.57 6.96 3.49
C SER A 71 33.03 7.01 3.95
N ARG A 72 33.28 7.36 5.22
CA ARG A 72 34.62 7.41 5.83
C ARG A 72 35.23 6.03 6.04
N LEU A 73 34.42 5.01 6.31
CA LEU A 73 34.89 3.63 6.42
C LEU A 73 35.14 3.00 5.05
N ALA A 74 34.32 3.32 4.04
CA ALA A 74 34.52 2.90 2.66
C ALA A 74 35.79 3.54 2.06
N SER A 75 36.04 4.82 2.31
CA SER A 75 37.28 5.49 1.89
C SER A 75 38.54 4.93 2.60
N ARG A 76 38.37 4.27 3.75
CA ARG A 76 39.42 3.56 4.49
C ARG A 76 39.53 2.07 4.12
N GLY A 77 38.81 1.61 3.10
CA GLY A 77 38.83 0.21 2.66
C GLY A 77 38.19 -0.79 3.65
N LYS A 78 37.44 -0.30 4.65
CA LYS A 78 36.83 -1.14 5.70
C LYS A 78 35.36 -1.52 5.45
N LEU A 79 34.78 -1.09 4.32
CA LEU A 79 33.39 -1.37 3.96
C LEU A 79 33.30 -2.05 2.60
N SER A 80 32.38 -2.99 2.45
CA SER A 80 32.14 -3.62 1.14
C SER A 80 31.40 -2.66 0.19
N THR A 81 31.60 -2.83 -1.11
CA THR A 81 30.92 -2.05 -2.17
C THR A 81 29.39 -2.09 -2.02
N GLU A 82 28.83 -3.24 -1.67
CA GLU A 82 27.39 -3.42 -1.49
C GLU A 82 26.87 -2.67 -0.26
N GLN A 83 27.62 -2.70 0.85
CA GLN A 83 27.27 -1.93 2.05
C GLN A 83 27.30 -0.41 1.77
N TYR A 84 28.27 0.07 0.99
CA TYR A 84 28.30 1.48 0.59
C TYR A 84 27.08 1.83 -0.26
N ARG A 85 26.79 1.05 -1.31
CA ARG A 85 25.63 1.28 -2.21
C ARG A 85 24.33 1.35 -1.43
N LEU A 86 24.12 0.37 -0.56
CA LEU A 86 22.97 0.31 0.32
C LEU A 86 22.87 1.56 1.20
N SER A 87 23.93 1.94 1.91
CA SER A 87 23.91 3.10 2.81
C SER A 87 23.61 4.42 2.08
N LEU A 88 24.20 4.62 0.89
CA LEU A 88 23.99 5.82 0.09
C LEU A 88 22.56 5.86 -0.48
N SER A 89 22.04 4.70 -0.88
CA SER A 89 20.67 4.57 -1.38
C SER A 89 19.64 4.82 -0.29
N LEU A 90 19.89 4.32 0.93
CA LEU A 90 19.03 4.56 2.08
C LEU A 90 18.95 6.06 2.39
N TYR A 91 20.10 6.73 2.45
CA TYR A 91 20.15 8.17 2.67
C TYR A 91 19.38 8.95 1.59
N ALA A 92 19.64 8.64 0.32
CA ALA A 92 18.98 9.30 -0.80
C ALA A 92 17.46 9.02 -0.81
N PHE A 93 17.05 7.80 -0.47
CA PHE A 93 15.65 7.40 -0.40
C PHE A 93 14.91 8.10 0.73
N GLN A 94 15.49 8.11 1.93
CA GLN A 94 14.95 8.82 3.10
C GLN A 94 14.81 10.31 2.83
N TYR A 95 15.84 10.93 2.25
CA TYR A 95 15.80 12.34 1.87
C TYR A 95 14.70 12.63 0.85
N ALA A 96 14.61 11.83 -0.22
CA ALA A 96 13.59 12.01 -1.25
C ALA A 96 12.18 11.84 -0.69
N LEU A 97 11.95 10.84 0.18
CA LEU A 97 10.67 10.64 0.86
C LEU A 97 10.32 11.78 1.81
N ALA A 98 11.29 12.24 2.62
CA ALA A 98 11.09 13.34 3.56
C ALA A 98 10.73 14.62 2.82
N LEU A 99 11.47 14.96 1.76
CA LEU A 99 11.20 16.13 0.94
C LEU A 99 9.85 16.04 0.20
N GLU A 100 9.49 14.87 -0.34
CA GLU A 100 8.16 14.64 -0.95
C GLU A 100 7.05 14.89 0.07
N LYS A 101 7.21 14.38 1.30
CA LYS A 101 6.21 14.53 2.36
C LYS A 101 6.09 15.97 2.87
N THR A 102 7.21 16.65 3.12
CA THR A 102 7.20 18.03 3.61
C THR A 102 6.66 18.99 2.56
N THR A 103 7.07 18.85 1.30
CA THR A 103 6.52 19.67 0.20
C THR A 103 5.03 19.45 0.02
N GLN A 104 4.55 18.20 0.07
CA GLN A 104 3.12 17.93 -0.03
C GLN A 104 2.33 18.52 1.15
N ALA A 105 2.84 18.41 2.38
CA ALA A 105 2.19 19.00 3.55
C ALA A 105 2.07 20.53 3.45
N LEU A 106 3.09 21.21 2.92
CA LEU A 106 3.09 22.65 2.67
C LEU A 106 2.14 23.08 1.52
N LEU A 107 1.86 22.17 0.59
CA LEU A 107 0.93 22.41 -0.52
C LEU A 107 -0.53 22.23 -0.08
N ASP A 108 -0.79 21.24 0.80
CA ASP A 108 -2.12 20.87 1.25
C ASP A 108 -2.63 21.77 2.41
N SER A 109 -1.76 22.47 3.13
CA SER A 109 -2.18 23.43 4.17
C SER A 109 -2.98 24.60 3.57
N GLN A 110 -4.27 24.67 3.94
CA GLN A 110 -5.19 25.74 3.54
C GLN A 110 -5.05 27.01 4.40
N GLU A 111 -4.51 26.87 5.61
CA GLU A 111 -4.21 27.98 6.52
C GLU A 111 -2.80 28.53 6.23
N GLU A 112 -2.64 29.83 6.48
CA GLU A 112 -1.48 30.65 6.15
C GLU A 112 -0.16 29.87 6.21
N ARG A 113 0.42 29.61 5.03
CA ARG A 113 1.75 29.01 4.93
C ARG A 113 2.72 29.90 5.70
N THR A 114 3.19 29.42 6.84
CA THR A 114 4.18 30.13 7.63
C THR A 114 5.42 30.26 6.75
N LEU A 115 5.75 31.49 6.34
CA LEU A 115 6.92 31.82 5.51
C LEU A 115 8.19 31.13 6.04
N GLU A 116 8.29 31.03 7.36
CA GLU A 116 9.35 30.35 8.11
C GLU A 116 9.50 28.86 7.77
N GLU A 117 8.40 28.12 7.58
CA GLU A 117 8.46 26.68 7.28
C GLU A 117 9.04 26.42 5.88
N VAL A 118 8.66 27.26 4.91
CA VAL A 118 9.16 27.16 3.53
C VAL A 118 10.65 27.47 3.49
N GLU A 119 11.08 28.50 4.23
CA GLU A 119 12.49 28.85 4.39
C GLU A 119 13.27 27.73 5.08
N GLU A 120 12.73 27.14 6.15
CA GLU A 120 13.38 26.05 6.88
C GLU A 120 13.62 24.84 5.96
N VAL A 121 12.62 24.47 5.16
CA VAL A 121 12.75 23.39 4.17
C VAL A 121 13.84 23.70 3.15
N ALA A 122 13.90 24.92 2.62
CA ALA A 122 14.96 25.34 1.71
C ALA A 122 16.35 25.21 2.35
N GLN A 123 16.53 25.75 3.55
CA GLN A 123 17.82 25.68 4.27
C GLN A 123 18.21 24.23 4.63
N LEU A 124 17.25 23.38 5.02
CA LEU A 124 17.49 21.97 5.29
C LEU A 124 17.94 21.22 4.04
N THR A 125 17.31 21.45 2.89
CA THR A 125 17.71 20.81 1.62
C THR A 125 19.15 21.15 1.25
N ILE A 126 19.55 22.43 1.32
CA ILE A 126 20.92 22.87 1.07
C ILE A 126 21.91 22.19 2.01
N ARG A 127 21.61 22.14 3.32
CA ARG A 127 22.48 21.50 4.33
C ARG A 127 22.68 20.01 4.05
N ILE A 128 21.61 19.30 3.69
CA ILE A 128 21.63 17.86 3.39
C ILE A 128 22.44 17.56 2.12
N LEU A 129 22.23 18.32 1.04
CA LEU A 129 22.99 18.18 -0.20
C LEU A 129 24.47 18.51 0.00
N LYS A 130 24.79 19.59 0.72
CA LYS A 130 26.18 19.94 1.07
C LYS A 130 26.86 18.84 1.88
N ARG A 131 26.14 18.19 2.80
CA ARG A 131 26.66 17.06 3.59
C ARG A 131 26.92 15.81 2.73
N LEU A 132 26.06 15.53 1.75
CA LEU A 132 26.26 14.46 0.78
C LEU A 132 27.53 14.69 -0.04
N ARG A 133 27.66 15.89 -0.62
CA ARG A 133 28.77 16.29 -1.50
C ARG A 133 30.13 16.41 -0.82
N ARG A 134 30.18 16.50 0.51
CA ARG A 134 31.44 16.42 1.28
C ARG A 134 32.05 15.02 1.30
N ASN A 135 31.29 13.99 0.96
CA ASN A 135 31.67 12.58 1.15
C ASN A 135 31.79 11.83 -0.18
N VAL A 136 32.44 12.44 -1.16
CA VAL A 136 32.66 11.83 -2.47
C VAL A 136 33.63 10.64 -2.34
N PRO A 137 33.28 9.46 -2.87
CA PRO A 137 34.18 8.30 -2.83
C PRO A 137 35.32 8.45 -3.86
N SER A 138 36.52 7.98 -3.49
CA SER A 138 37.70 7.99 -4.37
C SER A 138 37.73 6.85 -5.39
N ASP A 139 37.05 5.72 -5.12
CA ASP A 139 36.98 4.59 -6.05
C ASP A 139 36.05 4.91 -7.24
N LYS A 140 36.53 4.69 -8.47
CA LYS A 140 35.80 4.92 -9.72
C LYS A 140 34.44 4.20 -9.80
N LYS A 141 34.33 2.97 -9.27
CA LYS A 141 33.05 2.23 -9.29
C LYS A 141 32.01 2.85 -8.36
N LEU A 142 32.45 3.26 -7.17
CA LEU A 142 31.60 3.93 -6.18
C LEU A 142 31.28 5.36 -6.62
N HIS A 143 32.22 6.04 -7.28
CA HIS A 143 32.04 7.38 -7.82
C HIS A 143 30.91 7.43 -8.84
N LYS A 144 30.87 6.50 -9.81
CA LYS A 144 29.77 6.42 -10.76
C LYS A 144 28.42 6.18 -10.10
N TYR A 145 28.39 5.42 -9.01
CA TYR A 145 27.17 5.21 -8.24
C TYR A 145 26.72 6.50 -7.53
N TYR A 146 27.69 7.20 -6.91
CA TYR A 146 27.50 8.50 -6.29
C TYR A 146 26.98 9.56 -7.28
N GLU A 147 27.59 9.70 -8.46
CA GLU A 147 27.17 10.67 -9.50
C GLU A 147 25.71 10.47 -9.91
N ASN A 148 25.28 9.22 -10.05
CA ASN A 148 23.89 8.88 -10.40
C ASN A 148 22.91 9.31 -9.30
N ILE A 149 23.30 9.16 -8.03
CA ILE A 149 22.48 9.56 -6.89
C ILE A 149 22.46 11.08 -6.73
N ASP A 150 23.61 11.76 -6.81
CA ASP A 150 23.70 13.23 -6.72
C ASP A 150 22.92 13.90 -7.87
N ASN A 151 23.02 13.38 -9.10
CA ASN A 151 22.24 13.86 -10.24
C ASN A 151 20.72 13.76 -9.99
N TYR A 152 20.25 12.62 -9.48
CA TYR A 152 18.84 12.46 -9.16
C TYR A 152 18.38 13.37 -8.03
N LEU A 153 19.16 13.44 -6.94
CA LEU A 153 18.80 14.27 -5.79
C LEU A 153 18.77 15.75 -6.17
N SER A 154 19.80 16.24 -6.87
CA SER A 154 19.85 17.62 -7.39
C SER A 154 18.64 17.96 -8.28
N TRP A 155 18.29 17.07 -9.21
CA TRP A 155 17.11 17.28 -10.05
C TRP A 155 15.81 17.21 -9.25
N PHE A 156 15.67 16.22 -8.36
CA PHE A 156 14.47 16.03 -7.56
C PHE A 156 14.21 17.21 -6.62
N THR A 157 15.26 17.76 -6.01
CA THR A 157 15.16 18.94 -5.15
C THR A 157 14.68 20.15 -5.91
N GLU A 158 15.28 20.43 -7.07
CA GLU A 158 14.82 21.51 -7.94
C GLU A 158 13.34 21.34 -8.30
N GLN A 159 12.90 20.16 -8.71
CA GLN A 159 11.49 19.95 -9.08
C GLN A 159 10.52 20.15 -7.92
N ARG A 160 10.89 19.73 -6.70
CA ARG A 160 10.06 19.95 -5.50
C ARG A 160 10.00 21.43 -5.11
N LEU A 161 11.11 22.16 -5.18
CA LEU A 161 11.12 23.59 -4.90
C LEU A 161 10.37 24.40 -5.98
N LEU A 162 10.49 24.04 -7.25
CA LEU A 162 9.71 24.64 -8.34
C LEU A 162 8.21 24.40 -8.18
N GLU A 163 7.81 23.21 -7.71
CA GLU A 163 6.41 22.90 -7.41
C GLU A 163 5.86 23.79 -6.28
N LEU A 164 6.66 24.06 -5.24
CA LEU A 164 6.31 25.03 -4.20
C LEU A 164 6.17 26.44 -4.80
N VAL A 165 7.15 26.91 -5.57
CA VAL A 165 7.11 28.23 -6.22
C VAL A 165 5.87 28.42 -7.09
N ALA A 166 5.47 27.39 -7.83
CA ALA A 166 4.29 27.43 -8.71
C ALA A 166 2.97 27.60 -7.94
N HIS A 167 2.87 27.08 -6.71
CA HIS A 167 1.65 27.13 -5.91
C HIS A 167 1.66 28.21 -4.81
N LEU A 168 2.79 28.90 -4.59
CA LEU A 168 2.90 30.02 -3.65
C LEU A 168 2.07 31.25 -4.12
N PRO A 169 1.28 31.89 -3.24
CA PRO A 169 0.48 33.07 -3.58
C PRO A 169 1.35 34.23 -4.06
N ARG A 170 0.75 35.19 -4.77
CA ARG A 170 1.45 36.33 -5.39
C ARG A 170 1.61 37.55 -4.47
N ASN A 171 1.36 37.42 -3.18
CA ASN A 171 1.53 38.53 -2.22
C ASN A 171 3.01 38.95 -2.11
N SER A 172 3.23 40.23 -1.81
CA SER A 172 4.56 40.84 -1.70
C SER A 172 5.48 40.14 -0.70
N GLU A 173 4.93 39.59 0.38
CA GLU A 173 5.67 38.87 1.43
C GLU A 173 6.33 37.59 0.91
N TYR A 174 5.71 36.91 -0.06
CA TYR A 174 6.25 35.68 -0.66
C TYR A 174 7.28 35.96 -1.77
N SER A 175 7.48 37.22 -2.16
CA SER A 175 8.43 37.57 -3.22
C SER A 175 9.87 37.22 -2.85
N ASN A 176 10.26 37.49 -1.60
CA ASN A 176 11.63 37.21 -1.12
C ASN A 176 11.92 35.71 -1.08
N ILE A 177 10.98 34.92 -0.58
CA ILE A 177 11.11 33.45 -0.53
C ILE A 177 11.14 32.86 -1.94
N LYS A 178 10.32 33.36 -2.87
CA LYS A 178 10.37 32.93 -4.27
C LYS A 178 11.74 33.14 -4.89
N THR A 179 12.35 34.31 -4.67
CA THR A 179 13.71 34.59 -5.14
C THR A 179 14.72 33.62 -4.53
N MET A 180 14.67 33.40 -3.22
CA MET A 180 15.55 32.42 -2.55
C MET A 180 15.39 31.01 -3.15
N LEU A 181 14.16 30.53 -3.31
CA LEU A 181 13.89 29.21 -3.87
C LEU A 181 14.40 29.07 -5.31
N LEU A 182 14.22 30.12 -6.13
CA LEU A 182 14.73 30.16 -7.49
C LEU A 182 16.25 30.15 -7.53
N GLU A 183 16.92 30.89 -6.64
CA GLU A 183 18.38 30.88 -6.54
C GLU A 183 18.92 29.48 -6.19
N VAL A 184 18.24 28.75 -5.29
CA VAL A 184 18.60 27.36 -4.98
C VAL A 184 18.42 26.46 -6.21
N CYS A 185 17.32 26.62 -6.94
CA CYS A 185 17.07 25.87 -8.18
C CYS A 185 18.13 26.15 -9.26
N GLU A 186 18.52 27.42 -9.44
CA GLU A 186 19.56 27.83 -10.39
C GLU A 186 20.92 27.23 -10.02
N ASN A 187 21.31 27.33 -8.75
CA ASN A 187 22.54 26.72 -8.24
C ASN A 187 22.59 25.20 -8.48
N GLU A 188 21.47 24.50 -8.27
CA GLU A 188 21.37 23.06 -8.54
C GLU A 188 21.43 22.76 -10.05
N ALA A 189 20.81 23.58 -10.90
CA ALA A 189 20.90 23.45 -12.35
C ALA A 189 22.35 23.63 -12.84
N GLU A 190 23.04 24.68 -12.37
CA GLU A 190 24.46 24.92 -12.67
C GLU A 190 25.36 23.79 -12.18
N HIS A 191 25.11 23.27 -10.97
CA HIS A 191 25.85 22.13 -10.45
C HIS A 191 25.79 20.92 -11.39
N ARG A 192 24.61 20.59 -11.95
CA ARG A 192 24.46 19.49 -12.90
C ARG A 192 25.10 19.76 -14.26
N LEU A 193 25.23 21.04 -14.65
CA LEU A 193 25.93 21.44 -15.87
C LEU A 193 27.44 21.27 -15.70
N ASN A 194 28.00 21.76 -14.58
CA ASN A 194 29.42 21.72 -14.27
C ASN A 194 29.97 20.30 -14.14
N HIS A 195 29.16 19.36 -13.63
CA HIS A 195 29.55 17.95 -13.51
C HIS A 195 29.13 17.08 -14.70
N GLU A 196 28.58 17.67 -15.76
CA GLU A 196 28.17 17.00 -16.99
C GLU A 196 27.27 15.76 -16.81
N TYR A 197 26.46 15.72 -15.74
CA TYR A 197 25.68 14.52 -15.40
C TYR A 197 24.69 14.09 -16.50
N ASN A 198 24.23 15.04 -17.32
CA ASN A 198 23.22 14.82 -18.34
C ASN A 198 23.76 15.18 -19.73
N SER A 199 23.54 14.29 -20.70
CA SER A 199 23.88 14.55 -22.10
C SER A 199 23.05 15.68 -22.69
N SER A 200 23.57 16.36 -23.72
CA SER A 200 22.86 17.44 -24.42
C SER A 200 21.46 17.03 -24.90
N LYS A 201 21.33 15.80 -25.43
CA LYS A 201 20.06 15.22 -25.87
C LYS A 201 19.05 15.01 -24.73
N ALA A 202 19.52 14.74 -23.51
CA ALA A 202 18.64 14.60 -22.36
C ALA A 202 18.18 15.97 -21.84
N ARG A 203 19.01 17.01 -21.99
CA ARG A 203 18.67 18.39 -21.60
C ARG A 203 17.61 19.01 -22.53
N SER A 204 17.66 18.69 -23.82
CA SER A 204 16.72 19.24 -24.81
C SER A 204 15.33 18.58 -24.78
N ASP A 205 15.22 17.33 -24.33
CA ASP A 205 13.98 16.55 -24.36
C ASP A 205 13.51 16.22 -22.93
N LEU A 206 12.44 16.89 -22.51
CA LEU A 206 11.81 16.71 -21.19
C LEU A 206 11.41 15.26 -20.92
N THR A 207 10.98 14.53 -21.94
CA THR A 207 10.56 13.13 -21.81
C THR A 207 11.75 12.23 -21.49
N ARG A 208 12.88 12.46 -22.17
CA ARG A 208 14.13 11.72 -21.90
C ARG A 208 14.67 12.03 -20.53
N MET A 209 14.64 13.30 -20.10
CA MET A 209 15.04 13.68 -18.75
C MET A 209 14.19 12.95 -17.71
N SER A 210 12.85 13.02 -17.83
CA SER A 210 11.93 12.36 -16.91
C SER A 210 12.16 10.84 -16.83
N ASN A 211 12.35 10.17 -17.97
CA ASN A 211 12.62 8.73 -18.01
C ASN A 211 13.97 8.37 -17.37
N LYS A 212 15.02 9.17 -17.60
CA LYS A 212 16.31 8.99 -16.92
C LYS A 212 16.16 9.12 -15.41
N MET A 213 15.45 10.14 -14.94
CA MET A 213 15.25 10.39 -13.51
C MET A 213 14.40 9.29 -12.84
N ARG A 214 13.42 8.72 -13.55
CA ARG A 214 12.69 7.53 -13.10
C ARG A 214 13.61 6.31 -12.92
N LEU A 215 14.58 6.12 -13.81
CA LEU A 215 15.56 5.05 -13.69
C LEU A 215 16.49 5.27 -12.48
N LEU A 216 16.94 6.50 -12.26
CA LEU A 216 17.78 6.84 -11.10
C LEU A 216 17.02 6.70 -9.77
N ARG A 217 15.74 7.09 -9.71
CA ARG A 217 14.87 6.81 -8.56
C ARG A 217 14.81 5.31 -8.24
N ARG A 218 14.66 4.47 -9.27
CA ARG A 218 14.64 3.01 -9.11
C ARG A 218 15.98 2.45 -8.63
N LEU A 219 17.09 3.04 -9.06
CA LEU A 219 18.44 2.67 -8.61
C LEU A 219 18.61 2.94 -7.10
N ILE A 220 17.99 4.01 -6.59
CA ILE A 220 17.96 4.33 -5.15
C ILE A 220 16.99 3.41 -4.38
N GLU A 221 15.83 3.10 -4.97
CA GLU A 221 14.80 2.27 -4.31
C GLU A 221 15.18 0.78 -4.23
N TYR A 222 15.89 0.25 -5.24
CA TYR A 222 16.14 -1.19 -5.36
C TYR A 222 16.95 -1.80 -4.19
N PRO A 223 18.09 -1.23 -3.74
CA PRO A 223 18.86 -1.80 -2.63
C PRO A 223 18.12 -1.75 -1.28
N VAL A 224 17.12 -0.86 -1.19
CA VAL A 224 16.37 -0.56 0.03
C VAL A 224 15.09 -1.41 0.14
N THR A 225 14.57 -1.87 -0.99
CA THR A 225 13.30 -2.61 -1.07
C THR A 225 13.55 -4.11 -0.94
N MET A 226 12.87 -4.77 -0.01
CA MET A 226 12.98 -6.22 0.16
C MET A 226 12.40 -6.95 -1.06
N LYS A 227 13.03 -8.07 -1.44
CA LYS A 227 12.46 -8.95 -2.46
C LYS A 227 11.30 -9.73 -1.88
N GLU A 228 10.16 -9.70 -2.56
CA GLU A 228 8.95 -10.37 -2.11
C GLU A 228 8.65 -11.56 -3.02
N LYS A 229 8.39 -12.72 -2.42
CA LYS A 229 7.82 -13.88 -3.11
C LYS A 229 6.47 -14.22 -2.50
N THR A 230 5.44 -14.25 -3.33
CA THR A 230 4.07 -14.58 -2.90
C THR A 230 3.75 -16.02 -3.30
N ASP A 231 3.44 -16.84 -2.30
CA ASP A 231 2.91 -18.18 -2.49
C ASP A 231 1.40 -18.17 -2.21
N GLU A 232 0.61 -18.72 -3.13
CA GLU A 232 -0.82 -19.00 -2.88
C GLU A 232 -0.98 -20.20 -1.95
N LEU A 233 -1.67 -19.99 -0.84
CA LEU A 233 -1.95 -21.04 0.12
C LEU A 233 -3.23 -21.80 -0.25
N GLY A 234 -3.19 -23.10 0.04
CA GLY A 234 -4.36 -23.97 0.00
C GLY A 234 -4.65 -24.61 -1.35
N GLN A 235 -3.77 -24.53 -2.35
CA GLN A 235 -3.90 -25.38 -3.54
C GLN A 235 -3.82 -26.87 -3.17
N ASN A 236 -2.87 -27.25 -2.31
CA ASN A 236 -2.73 -28.64 -1.83
C ASN A 236 -3.89 -29.05 -0.93
N THR A 237 -4.34 -28.17 -0.03
CA THR A 237 -5.50 -28.47 0.83
C THR A 237 -6.77 -28.59 0.01
N ARG A 238 -6.94 -27.79 -1.05
CA ARG A 238 -8.05 -27.93 -2.00
C ARG A 238 -8.03 -29.31 -2.64
N LYS A 239 -6.88 -29.78 -3.14
CA LYS A 239 -6.74 -31.13 -3.74
C LYS A 239 -7.15 -32.23 -2.75
N ILE A 240 -6.69 -32.15 -1.50
CA ILE A 240 -7.04 -33.13 -0.45
C ILE A 240 -8.55 -33.08 -0.15
N VAL A 241 -9.12 -31.90 0.05
CA VAL A 241 -10.57 -31.73 0.31
C VAL A 241 -11.40 -32.24 -0.87
N THR A 242 -10.99 -31.97 -2.11
CA THR A 242 -11.68 -32.48 -3.29
C THR A 242 -11.59 -34.00 -3.42
N GLY A 243 -10.45 -34.60 -3.08
CA GLY A 243 -10.27 -36.04 -3.07
C GLY A 243 -11.11 -36.71 -1.97
N PHE A 244 -11.13 -36.12 -0.77
CA PHE A 244 -11.95 -36.59 0.34
C PHE A 244 -13.45 -36.51 0.01
N ALA A 245 -13.92 -35.38 -0.56
CA ALA A 245 -15.30 -35.23 -1.01
C ALA A 245 -15.68 -36.30 -2.04
N ALA A 246 -14.82 -36.53 -3.05
CA ALA A 246 -15.07 -37.55 -4.06
C ALA A 246 -15.11 -38.97 -3.47
N GLY A 247 -14.20 -39.29 -2.55
CA GLY A 247 -14.19 -40.57 -1.83
C GLY A 247 -15.44 -40.77 -0.98
N PHE A 248 -15.85 -39.74 -0.24
CA PHE A 248 -17.06 -39.77 0.59
C PHE A 248 -18.33 -40.02 -0.26
N VAL A 249 -18.46 -39.33 -1.39
CA VAL A 249 -19.57 -39.55 -2.33
C VAL A 249 -19.52 -40.97 -2.91
N MET A 250 -18.34 -41.48 -3.25
CA MET A 250 -18.20 -42.85 -3.75
C MET A 250 -18.65 -43.88 -2.71
N ILE A 251 -18.29 -43.72 -1.44
CA ILE A 251 -18.75 -44.62 -0.37
C ILE A 251 -20.28 -44.62 -0.28
N PHE A 252 -20.90 -43.42 -0.30
CA PHE A 252 -22.35 -43.32 -0.24
C PHE A 252 -23.04 -43.96 -1.46
N VAL A 253 -22.53 -43.71 -2.66
CA VAL A 253 -23.02 -44.31 -3.91
C VAL A 253 -22.90 -45.83 -3.86
N THR A 254 -21.75 -46.36 -3.46
CA THR A 254 -21.54 -47.81 -3.36
C THR A 254 -22.49 -48.44 -2.34
N LEU A 255 -22.71 -47.81 -1.18
CA LEU A 255 -23.69 -48.29 -0.19
C LEU A 255 -25.12 -48.26 -0.72
N MET A 256 -25.51 -47.21 -1.44
CA MET A 256 -26.83 -47.15 -2.10
C MET A 256 -26.98 -48.23 -3.16
N LEU A 257 -25.94 -48.50 -3.94
CA LEU A 257 -25.95 -49.57 -4.95
C LEU A 257 -26.10 -50.95 -4.32
N ILE A 258 -25.40 -51.23 -3.23
CA ILE A 258 -25.53 -52.49 -2.49
C ILE A 258 -26.97 -52.65 -1.97
N LYS A 259 -27.56 -51.60 -1.39
CA LYS A 259 -28.96 -51.64 -0.93
C LYS A 259 -29.94 -51.80 -2.08
N ALA A 260 -29.77 -51.06 -3.17
CA ALA A 260 -30.61 -51.16 -4.36
C ALA A 260 -30.58 -52.56 -4.96
N ARG A 261 -29.39 -53.18 -5.02
CA ARG A 261 -29.21 -54.57 -5.44
C ARG A 261 -29.92 -55.55 -4.50
N GLY A 262 -29.82 -55.34 -3.19
CA GLY A 262 -30.49 -56.18 -2.19
C GLY A 262 -32.01 -56.12 -2.22
N VAL A 263 -32.61 -55.01 -2.67
CA VAL A 263 -34.07 -54.80 -2.71
C VAL A 263 -34.69 -55.13 -4.08
N LEU A 264 -34.01 -54.79 -5.18
CA LEU A 264 -34.55 -54.93 -6.54
C LEU A 264 -34.13 -56.24 -7.25
N GLY A 265 -33.26 -57.03 -6.63
CA GLY A 265 -32.75 -58.29 -7.18
C GLY A 265 -31.66 -58.08 -8.24
N ASP A 266 -31.06 -59.18 -8.70
CA ASP A 266 -29.97 -59.14 -9.68
C ASP A 266 -30.54 -58.91 -11.10
N ILE A 267 -30.41 -57.66 -11.57
CA ILE A 267 -30.48 -57.24 -12.99
C ILE A 267 -31.90 -57.23 -13.61
N THR A 268 -32.81 -56.45 -13.04
CA THR A 268 -34.09 -56.05 -13.65
C THR A 268 -34.01 -54.65 -14.29
N ALA A 269 -34.94 -54.32 -15.20
CA ALA A 269 -35.04 -52.98 -15.79
C ALA A 269 -35.18 -51.86 -14.73
N SER A 270 -35.86 -52.16 -13.61
CA SER A 270 -35.98 -51.28 -12.44
C SER A 270 -34.63 -51.01 -11.77
N PHE A 271 -33.74 -52.01 -11.70
CA PHE A 271 -32.39 -51.85 -11.16
C PHE A 271 -31.53 -50.92 -12.05
N ILE A 272 -31.62 -51.06 -13.38
CA ILE A 272 -30.89 -50.18 -14.32
C ILE A 272 -31.35 -48.73 -14.17
N LEU A 273 -32.66 -48.49 -14.06
CA LEU A 273 -33.20 -47.15 -13.84
C LEU A 273 -32.72 -46.55 -12.51
N ALA A 274 -32.73 -47.33 -11.43
CA ALA A 274 -32.23 -46.91 -10.12
C ALA A 274 -30.73 -46.59 -10.16
N LEU A 275 -29.94 -47.42 -10.85
CA LEU A 275 -28.50 -47.21 -11.06
C LEU A 275 -28.24 -45.86 -11.77
N SER A 276 -28.95 -45.58 -12.86
CA SER A 276 -28.83 -44.31 -13.57
C SER A 276 -29.17 -43.11 -12.68
N PHE A 277 -30.23 -43.20 -11.87
CA PHE A 277 -30.61 -42.12 -10.95
C PHE A 277 -29.54 -41.89 -9.88
N ILE A 278 -29.00 -42.96 -9.27
CA ILE A 278 -27.92 -42.87 -8.28
C ILE A 278 -26.67 -42.22 -8.89
N TYR A 279 -26.32 -42.57 -10.13
CA TYR A 279 -25.18 -41.97 -10.84
C TYR A 279 -25.43 -40.51 -11.23
N ALA A 280 -26.65 -40.12 -11.58
CA ALA A 280 -26.99 -38.72 -11.83
C ALA A 280 -26.91 -37.90 -10.52
N ALA A 281 -27.48 -38.41 -9.43
CA ALA A 281 -27.43 -37.78 -8.12
C ALA A 281 -25.98 -37.61 -7.62
N ARG A 282 -25.12 -38.61 -7.85
CA ARG A 282 -23.68 -38.56 -7.55
C ARG A 282 -23.03 -37.28 -8.09
N GLU A 283 -23.32 -36.90 -9.33
CA GLU A 283 -22.64 -35.76 -9.94
C GLU A 283 -23.04 -34.43 -9.30
N VAL A 284 -24.33 -34.24 -9.00
CA VAL A 284 -24.83 -33.04 -8.30
C VAL A 284 -24.26 -32.95 -6.88
N PHE A 285 -24.35 -34.03 -6.09
CA PHE A 285 -23.86 -34.03 -4.70
C PHE A 285 -22.35 -33.84 -4.59
N LYS A 286 -21.58 -34.34 -5.57
CA LYS A 286 -20.12 -34.22 -5.59
C LYS A 286 -19.67 -32.76 -5.63
N ASP A 287 -20.29 -31.94 -6.47
CA ASP A 287 -19.92 -30.53 -6.58
C ASP A 287 -20.37 -29.70 -5.38
N ASP A 288 -21.58 -29.96 -4.87
CA ASP A 288 -22.08 -29.29 -3.66
C ASP A 288 -21.26 -29.61 -2.42
N LEU A 289 -20.94 -30.89 -2.19
CA LEU A 289 -20.13 -31.32 -1.06
C LEU A 289 -18.71 -30.75 -1.13
N LYS A 290 -18.12 -30.72 -2.33
CA LYS A 290 -16.80 -30.12 -2.57
C LYS A 290 -16.80 -28.64 -2.21
N LEU A 291 -17.81 -27.88 -2.64
CA LEU A 291 -17.93 -26.46 -2.32
C LEU A 291 -18.17 -26.22 -0.83
N MET A 292 -19.04 -27.02 -0.21
CA MET A 292 -19.35 -26.92 1.22
C MET A 292 -18.11 -27.18 2.09
N LEU A 293 -17.44 -28.32 1.88
CA LEU A 293 -16.22 -28.68 2.62
C LEU A 293 -15.11 -27.66 2.40
N TRP A 294 -14.96 -27.17 1.16
CA TRP A 294 -13.96 -26.15 0.87
C TRP A 294 -14.21 -24.85 1.63
N ARG A 295 -15.45 -24.33 1.62
CA ARG A 295 -15.81 -23.11 2.37
C ARG A 295 -15.56 -23.29 3.87
N TRP A 296 -15.90 -24.45 4.43
CA TRP A 296 -15.71 -24.73 5.84
C TRP A 296 -14.22 -24.79 6.23
N VAL A 297 -13.40 -25.51 5.46
CA VAL A 297 -11.95 -25.63 5.71
C VAL A 297 -11.21 -24.31 5.48
N ARG A 298 -11.66 -23.50 4.51
CA ARG A 298 -10.98 -22.24 4.16
C ARG A 298 -11.34 -21.07 5.08
N LYS A 299 -12.48 -21.10 5.77
CA LYS A 299 -12.95 -19.97 6.59
C LYS A 299 -11.89 -19.53 7.61
N GLY A 300 -11.46 -18.27 7.55
CA GLY A 300 -10.48 -17.68 8.47
C GLY A 300 -9.04 -18.17 8.30
N LYS A 301 -8.72 -18.94 7.25
CA LYS A 301 -7.36 -19.39 6.95
C LYS A 301 -6.66 -18.42 5.99
N PRO A 302 -5.33 -18.22 6.14
CA PRO A 302 -4.60 -17.31 5.27
C PRO A 302 -4.64 -17.80 3.83
N LYS A 303 -4.86 -16.87 2.91
CA LYS A 303 -4.96 -17.17 1.48
C LYS A 303 -3.61 -17.06 0.78
N TRP A 304 -2.75 -16.16 1.24
CA TRP A 304 -1.43 -15.95 0.67
C TRP A 304 -0.36 -15.91 1.76
N ARG A 305 0.85 -16.31 1.38
CA ARG A 305 2.04 -16.18 2.19
C ARG A 305 3.10 -15.43 1.41
N LYS A 306 3.52 -14.29 1.91
CA LYS A 306 4.68 -13.54 1.42
C LYS A 306 5.92 -13.94 2.20
N GLN A 307 7.03 -14.09 1.49
CA GLN A 307 8.36 -14.30 2.03
C GLN A 307 9.25 -13.13 1.62
N PHE A 308 9.94 -12.53 2.59
CA PHE A 308 10.80 -11.37 2.38
C PHE A 308 12.26 -11.80 2.41
N TYR A 309 12.97 -11.45 1.34
CA TYR A 309 14.39 -11.69 1.19
C TYR A 309 15.16 -10.38 1.11
N ASP A 310 16.33 -10.35 1.73
CA ASP A 310 17.26 -9.23 1.55
C ASP A 310 17.74 -9.18 0.10
N VAL A 311 17.84 -7.99 -0.48
CA VAL A 311 18.36 -7.83 -1.85
C VAL A 311 19.84 -8.16 -1.93
N ASN A 312 20.59 -7.79 -0.88
CA ASN A 312 22.05 -7.85 -0.87
C ASN A 312 22.55 -9.24 -0.49
N THR A 313 21.98 -9.84 0.55
CA THR A 313 22.39 -11.17 1.04
C THR A 313 21.51 -12.33 0.56
N ASN A 314 20.32 -12.03 0.01
CA ASN A 314 19.31 -13.02 -0.39
C ASN A 314 18.84 -13.94 0.77
N GLN A 315 19.04 -13.52 2.01
CA GLN A 315 18.59 -14.26 3.19
C GLN A 315 17.11 -13.98 3.49
N LEU A 316 16.41 -14.99 4.02
CA LEU A 316 15.03 -14.85 4.47
C LEU A 316 14.98 -14.05 5.77
N ILE A 317 14.40 -12.85 5.69
CA ILE A 317 14.25 -11.90 6.81
C ILE A 317 12.91 -12.13 7.52
N GLY A 318 11.85 -12.44 6.77
CA GLY A 318 10.52 -12.53 7.36
C GLY A 318 9.48 -13.20 6.49
N ARG A 319 8.30 -13.37 7.09
CA ARG A 319 7.12 -13.95 6.44
C ARG A 319 5.89 -13.13 6.81
N GLN A 320 4.95 -13.01 5.88
CA GLN A 320 3.66 -12.38 6.11
C GLN A 320 2.56 -13.29 5.59
N LEU A 321 1.53 -13.47 6.40
CA LEU A 321 0.32 -14.17 6.04
C LEU A 321 -0.74 -13.13 5.73
N GLU A 322 -1.52 -13.35 4.67
CA GLU A 322 -2.55 -12.41 4.23
C GLU A 322 -3.89 -13.12 4.03
N TRP A 323 -4.95 -12.43 4.43
CA TRP A 323 -6.34 -12.83 4.28
C TRP A 323 -7.08 -11.72 3.53
N MET A 324 -8.08 -12.11 2.74
CA MET A 324 -9.01 -11.19 2.11
C MET A 324 -10.38 -11.85 2.04
N GLU A 325 -11.35 -11.28 2.75
CA GLU A 325 -12.70 -11.84 2.86
C GLU A 325 -13.76 -10.74 2.81
N TYR A 326 -14.94 -11.10 2.32
CA TYR A 326 -16.14 -10.27 2.48
C TYR A 326 -16.73 -10.53 3.85
N CYS A 327 -16.97 -9.48 4.61
CA CYS A 327 -17.52 -9.55 5.96
C CYS A 327 -18.92 -8.92 6.01
N SER A 328 -19.76 -9.45 6.90
CA SER A 328 -21.00 -8.78 7.29
C SER A 328 -20.73 -7.87 8.48
N PHE A 329 -21.43 -6.75 8.55
CA PHE A 329 -21.34 -5.81 9.67
C PHE A 329 -21.56 -6.49 11.03
N LYS A 330 -22.43 -7.50 11.09
CA LYS A 330 -22.72 -8.26 12.32
C LYS A 330 -21.55 -9.09 12.85
N ASN A 331 -20.64 -9.51 11.95
CA ASN A 331 -19.48 -10.34 12.30
C ASN A 331 -18.24 -9.51 12.61
N LEU A 332 -18.33 -8.18 12.57
CA LEU A 332 -17.21 -7.29 12.92
C LEU A 332 -17.05 -7.16 14.44
N ASP A 333 -15.82 -6.98 14.87
CA ASP A 333 -15.47 -6.71 16.27
C ASP A 333 -16.19 -5.45 16.78
N GLU A 334 -16.55 -5.42 18.07
CA GLU A 334 -17.34 -4.34 18.67
C GLU A 334 -16.67 -2.97 18.53
N GLU A 335 -15.36 -2.89 18.73
CA GLU A 335 -14.56 -1.67 18.56
C GLU A 335 -14.73 -1.07 17.15
N ILE A 336 -14.65 -1.91 16.10
CA ILE A 336 -14.77 -1.48 14.71
C ILE A 336 -16.21 -1.02 14.42
N ARG A 337 -17.21 -1.73 14.96
CA ARG A 337 -18.63 -1.34 14.85
C ARG A 337 -18.89 0.00 15.54
N GLN A 338 -18.29 0.24 16.70
CA GLN A 338 -18.42 1.50 17.46
C GLN A 338 -17.80 2.67 16.69
N ILE A 339 -16.60 2.51 16.16
CA ILE A 339 -15.89 3.55 15.39
C ILE A 339 -16.64 3.89 14.09
N ARG A 340 -17.32 2.91 13.49
CA ARG A 340 -18.17 3.13 12.32
C ARG A 340 -19.51 3.79 12.64
N LYS A 341 -19.99 3.80 13.91
CA LYS A 341 -21.38 4.07 14.34
C LYS A 341 -22.06 5.13 13.45
N HIS A 342 -23.19 4.73 12.91
CA HIS A 342 -23.90 5.41 11.82
C HIS A 342 -24.49 6.73 12.30
N LYS A 343 -23.98 7.87 11.80
CA LYS A 343 -24.69 9.17 11.90
C LYS A 343 -25.71 9.37 10.78
N VAL A 344 -25.68 8.58 9.70
CA VAL A 344 -26.61 8.70 8.56
C VAL A 344 -26.97 7.30 8.05
N SER A 345 -28.23 7.12 7.66
CA SER A 345 -28.88 5.91 7.14
C SER A 345 -28.27 5.43 5.81
N GLN A 346 -27.00 5.05 5.79
CA GLN A 346 -26.44 4.33 4.66
C GLN A 346 -26.94 2.89 4.69
N ARG A 347 -27.77 2.57 3.70
CA ARG A 347 -28.22 1.22 3.33
C ARG A 347 -27.01 0.28 3.21
N GLU A 348 -27.24 -1.01 3.49
CA GLU A 348 -26.32 -2.17 3.42
C GLU A 348 -24.93 -1.87 2.82
N GLU A 349 -23.93 -1.59 3.66
CA GLU A 349 -22.54 -1.46 3.18
C GLU A 349 -21.93 -2.84 2.92
N THR A 350 -21.18 -2.96 1.83
CA THR A 350 -20.33 -4.13 1.59
C THR A 350 -18.98 -3.89 2.24
N ILE A 351 -18.55 -4.81 3.11
CA ILE A 351 -17.29 -4.71 3.85
C ILE A 351 -16.29 -5.69 3.27
N LEU A 352 -15.14 -5.17 2.85
CA LEU A 352 -13.96 -5.94 2.51
C LEU A 352 -12.97 -5.88 3.67
N HIS A 353 -12.60 -7.04 4.21
CA HIS A 353 -11.60 -7.16 5.27
C HIS A 353 -10.33 -7.77 4.71
N TYR A 354 -9.28 -6.95 4.64
CA TYR A 354 -7.91 -7.41 4.46
C TYR A 354 -7.24 -7.50 5.82
N LYS A 355 -6.62 -8.64 6.08
CA LYS A 355 -5.80 -8.85 7.28
C LYS A 355 -4.42 -9.28 6.84
N SER A 356 -3.39 -8.75 7.47
CA SER A 356 -2.03 -9.25 7.36
C SER A 356 -1.43 -9.48 8.74
N THR A 357 -0.67 -10.56 8.86
CA THR A 357 0.12 -10.87 10.05
C THR A 357 1.55 -11.08 9.61
N THR A 358 2.44 -10.23 10.10
CA THR A 358 3.84 -10.17 9.69
C THR A 358 4.72 -10.64 10.83
N ARG A 359 5.65 -11.53 10.51
CA ARG A 359 6.70 -12.00 11.41
C ARG A 359 8.07 -11.76 10.81
N MET A 360 8.84 -10.87 11.43
CA MET A 360 10.20 -10.50 11.01
C MET A 360 11.24 -11.09 11.95
N SER A 361 12.45 -11.32 11.44
CA SER A 361 13.60 -11.79 12.22
C SER A 361 14.56 -10.61 12.45
N PRO A 362 14.51 -9.93 13.62
CA PRO A 362 15.29 -8.72 13.88
C PRO A 362 16.81 -8.95 13.78
N THR A 363 17.28 -10.13 14.20
CA THR A 363 18.70 -10.54 14.12
C THR A 363 19.27 -10.64 12.71
N LYS A 364 18.43 -10.58 11.67
CA LYS A 364 18.84 -10.65 10.26
C LYS A 364 18.75 -9.30 9.56
N PHE A 365 18.48 -8.23 10.29
CA PHE A 365 18.51 -6.88 9.75
C PHE A 365 19.95 -6.45 9.49
N LEU A 366 20.11 -5.51 8.57
CA LEU A 366 21.40 -4.89 8.28
C LEU A 366 21.84 -4.08 9.50
N SER A 367 23.11 -4.20 9.92
CA SER A 367 23.63 -3.52 11.11
C SER A 367 23.39 -2.00 11.03
N GLY A 368 22.67 -1.44 12.00
CA GLY A 368 22.30 -0.02 12.07
C GLY A 368 20.86 0.30 11.61
N TYR A 369 20.06 -0.72 11.27
CA TYR A 369 18.65 -0.56 10.90
C TYR A 369 17.78 -1.49 11.74
N GLU A 370 16.82 -0.89 12.45
CA GLU A 370 15.95 -1.57 13.43
C GLU A 370 14.47 -1.52 13.02
N GLN A 371 14.16 -0.95 11.84
CA GLN A 371 12.78 -0.73 11.42
C GLN A 371 12.56 -1.05 9.94
N THR A 372 11.31 -1.35 9.60
CA THR A 372 10.87 -1.45 8.20
C THR A 372 9.67 -0.56 7.97
N LEU A 373 9.62 0.05 6.78
CA LEU A 373 8.44 0.75 6.31
C LEU A 373 7.70 -0.18 5.36
N GLU A 374 6.46 -0.54 5.70
CA GLU A 374 5.56 -1.19 4.76
C GLU A 374 4.67 -0.13 4.12
N SER A 375 4.58 -0.17 2.79
CA SER A 375 3.72 0.68 1.97
C SER A 375 2.78 -0.20 1.17
N LEU A 376 1.49 -0.12 1.47
CA LEU A 376 0.41 -0.78 0.74
C LEU A 376 -0.23 0.23 -0.20
N MET A 377 -0.16 -0.05 -1.50
CA MET A 377 -0.90 0.68 -2.51
C MET A 377 -2.26 -0.01 -2.72
N LEU A 378 -3.33 0.71 -2.42
CA LEU A 378 -4.71 0.31 -2.65
C LEU A 378 -5.24 0.99 -3.91
N ASP A 379 -5.47 0.23 -4.98
CA ASP A 379 -6.02 0.71 -6.26
C ASP A 379 -7.54 0.48 -6.29
N LEU A 380 -8.30 1.58 -6.19
CA LEU A 380 -9.76 1.57 -6.16
C LEU A 380 -10.40 1.56 -7.56
N ARG A 381 -9.64 1.38 -8.65
CA ARG A 381 -10.18 1.28 -10.02
C ARG A 381 -11.22 0.18 -10.19
N GLY A 382 -11.10 -0.92 -9.44
CA GLY A 382 -12.12 -1.99 -9.44
C GLY A 382 -13.49 -1.47 -9.02
N ILE A 383 -13.51 -0.60 -8.01
CA ILE A 383 -14.75 -0.02 -7.44
C ILE A 383 -15.27 1.11 -8.33
N THR A 384 -14.41 1.91 -8.97
CA THR A 384 -14.88 3.02 -9.82
C THR A 384 -15.64 2.58 -11.06
N LYS A 385 -15.42 1.35 -11.53
CA LYS A 385 -16.23 0.75 -12.61
C LYS A 385 -17.70 0.60 -12.23
N LEU A 386 -17.99 0.45 -10.94
CA LEU A 386 -19.33 0.30 -10.37
C LEU A 386 -20.01 1.65 -10.10
N MET A 387 -19.28 2.76 -10.17
CA MET A 387 -19.84 4.09 -9.97
C MET A 387 -20.60 4.57 -11.20
N GLU A 388 -21.78 5.15 -10.99
CA GLU A 388 -22.57 5.73 -12.07
C GLU A 388 -21.81 6.86 -12.77
N LYS A 389 -21.92 6.93 -14.10
CA LYS A 389 -21.50 8.11 -14.87
C LYS A 389 -22.62 9.13 -14.75
N GLY A 390 -22.42 10.17 -13.95
CA GLY A 390 -23.42 11.21 -13.84
C GLY A 390 -22.86 12.46 -13.17
N SER A 391 -23.08 13.59 -13.82
CA SER A 391 -23.03 14.89 -13.17
C SER A 391 -24.45 15.38 -12.97
N GLN A 392 -24.76 15.80 -11.75
CA GLN A 392 -26.03 16.44 -11.44
C GLN A 392 -25.86 17.94 -11.69
N LYS A 393 -26.80 18.53 -12.44
CA LYS A 393 -26.83 19.98 -12.63
C LYS A 393 -27.47 20.59 -11.39
N ILE A 394 -26.71 21.38 -10.66
CA ILE A 394 -27.19 22.18 -9.54
C ILE A 394 -27.36 23.60 -10.06
N TYR A 395 -28.52 24.18 -9.74
CA TYR A 395 -28.85 25.56 -10.06
C TYR A 395 -28.79 26.35 -8.76
N GLN A 396 -27.97 27.40 -8.72
CA GLN A 396 -27.87 28.31 -7.58
C GLN A 396 -28.27 29.72 -8.03
N LEU A 397 -28.86 30.47 -7.13
CA LEU A 397 -29.24 31.86 -7.37
C LEU A 397 -28.23 32.75 -6.61
N ASN A 398 -27.32 33.40 -7.34
CA ASN A 398 -26.37 34.37 -6.79
C ASN A 398 -26.69 35.75 -7.39
N ASP A 399 -26.99 36.72 -6.53
CA ASP A 399 -27.28 38.12 -6.90
C ASP A 399 -28.27 38.28 -8.07
N GLY A 400 -29.36 37.50 -8.05
CA GLY A 400 -30.43 37.57 -9.06
C GLY A 400 -30.10 36.89 -10.40
N GLN A 401 -28.90 36.32 -10.56
CA GLN A 401 -28.55 35.48 -11.71
C GLN A 401 -28.54 34.00 -11.30
N VAL A 402 -29.14 33.16 -12.16
CA VAL A 402 -29.12 31.70 -11.98
C VAL A 402 -27.81 31.16 -12.55
N SER A 403 -26.91 30.72 -11.68
CA SER A 403 -25.72 29.95 -12.07
C SER A 403 -26.08 28.47 -12.17
N LYS A 404 -25.49 27.81 -13.16
CA LYS A 404 -25.67 26.37 -13.41
C LYS A 404 -24.32 25.70 -13.32
N GLU A 405 -24.17 24.81 -12.34
CA GLU A 405 -22.95 24.05 -12.14
C GLU A 405 -23.21 22.55 -12.33
N SER A 406 -22.29 21.89 -13.02
CA SER A 406 -22.32 20.44 -13.22
C SER A 406 -21.47 19.80 -12.14
N VAL A 407 -22.12 19.17 -11.16
CA VAL A 407 -21.45 18.55 -10.01
C VAL A 407 -21.42 17.03 -10.17
N ASP A 408 -20.22 16.46 -10.20
CA ASP A 408 -20.06 15.00 -10.24
C ASP A 408 -20.60 14.34 -8.97
N LYS A 409 -21.28 13.20 -9.13
CA LYS A 409 -21.70 12.37 -7.99
C LYS A 409 -20.45 11.89 -7.23
N ARG A 410 -20.41 12.20 -5.93
CA ARG A 410 -19.32 11.78 -5.02
C ARG A 410 -19.78 10.59 -4.20
N HIS A 411 -18.92 9.58 -4.09
CA HIS A 411 -19.11 8.42 -3.23
C HIS A 411 -18.14 8.47 -2.06
N LEU A 412 -18.61 8.03 -0.90
CA LEU A 412 -17.84 8.00 0.34
C LEU A 412 -17.47 6.55 0.67
N ILE A 413 -16.18 6.25 0.69
CA ILE A 413 -15.66 4.96 1.16
C ILE A 413 -15.05 5.20 2.54
N ASN A 414 -15.41 4.40 3.54
CA ASN A 414 -14.73 4.46 4.84
C ASN A 414 -13.63 3.40 4.86
N LEU A 415 -12.44 3.79 5.28
CA LEU A 415 -11.33 2.89 5.56
C LEU A 415 -11.06 2.94 7.06
N ILE A 416 -11.25 1.81 7.74
CA ILE A 416 -10.84 1.65 9.14
C ILE A 416 -9.60 0.76 9.16
N THR A 417 -8.52 1.28 9.73
CA THR A 417 -7.27 0.55 9.89
C THR A 417 -7.08 0.19 11.34
N ARG A 418 -6.77 -1.07 11.65
CA ARG A 418 -6.41 -1.52 12.99
C ARG A 418 -5.03 -2.16 12.97
N GLU A 419 -4.18 -1.68 13.85
CA GLU A 419 -2.84 -2.20 14.09
C GLU A 419 -2.81 -2.86 15.47
N ARG A 420 -2.24 -4.06 15.56
CA ARG A 420 -1.95 -4.72 16.84
C ARG A 420 -0.45 -5.03 16.89
N ASP A 421 0.21 -4.48 17.91
CA ASP A 421 1.60 -4.77 18.22
C ASP A 421 1.74 -5.96 19.18
N GLU A 422 2.97 -6.41 19.42
CA GLU A 422 3.25 -7.53 20.35
C GLU A 422 2.77 -7.27 21.77
N ASP A 423 2.81 -6.00 22.22
CA ASP A 423 2.33 -5.57 23.54
C ASP A 423 0.79 -5.53 23.64
N ASN A 424 0.07 -6.11 22.66
CA ASN A 424 -1.39 -6.04 22.51
C ASN A 424 -1.94 -4.60 22.44
N THR A 425 -1.09 -3.60 22.19
CA THR A 425 -1.55 -2.25 21.95
C THR A 425 -2.32 -2.21 20.64
N VAL A 426 -3.60 -1.84 20.72
CA VAL A 426 -4.49 -1.74 19.56
C VAL A 426 -4.62 -0.29 19.17
N ARG A 427 -4.20 0.05 17.95
CA ARG A 427 -4.38 1.40 17.38
C ARG A 427 -5.37 1.31 16.24
N ILE A 428 -6.48 2.05 16.36
CA ILE A 428 -7.50 2.11 15.32
C ILE A 428 -7.59 3.52 14.80
N GLN A 429 -7.58 3.67 13.47
CA GLN A 429 -7.74 4.95 12.80
C GLN A 429 -8.81 4.82 11.72
N ARG A 430 -9.59 5.89 11.55
CA ARG A 430 -10.65 5.97 10.54
C ARG A 430 -10.31 7.04 9.51
N TRP A 431 -10.52 6.70 8.25
CA TRP A 431 -10.30 7.58 7.12
C TRP A 431 -11.55 7.60 6.24
N LYS A 432 -11.96 8.79 5.82
CA LYS A 432 -13.04 9.01 4.87
C LYS A 432 -12.43 9.34 3.53
N ILE A 433 -12.63 8.44 2.56
CA ILE A 433 -12.14 8.57 1.21
C ILE A 433 -13.30 9.08 0.35
N VAL A 434 -13.18 10.32 -0.11
CA VAL A 434 -14.14 10.95 -1.02
C VAL A 434 -13.65 10.77 -2.44
N MET A 435 -14.44 10.11 -3.28
CA MET A 435 -14.04 9.89 -4.67
C MET A 435 -15.21 9.96 -5.64
N ASN A 436 -14.89 10.26 -6.90
CA ASN A 436 -15.81 10.10 -8.01
C ASN A 436 -15.28 9.00 -8.95
N ARG A 437 -15.97 8.76 -10.06
CA ARG A 437 -15.54 7.78 -11.05
C ARG A 437 -14.15 8.07 -11.64
N SER A 438 -13.76 9.34 -11.71
CA SER A 438 -12.54 9.79 -12.39
C SER A 438 -11.30 9.80 -11.50
N LYS A 439 -11.43 10.17 -10.22
CA LYS A 439 -10.31 10.28 -9.29
C LYS A 439 -10.78 10.24 -7.82
N ILE A 440 -9.81 10.02 -6.94
CA ILE A 440 -9.97 10.36 -5.52
C ILE A 440 -9.96 11.88 -5.40
N VAL A 441 -11.02 12.42 -4.80
CA VAL A 441 -11.16 13.86 -4.56
C VAL A 441 -10.36 14.21 -3.33
N ASP A 442 -10.64 13.55 -2.21
CA ASP A 442 -10.09 13.89 -0.90
C ASP A 442 -9.97 12.67 0.03
N ILE A 443 -9.10 12.76 1.04
CA ILE A 443 -8.90 11.76 2.10
C ILE A 443 -8.82 12.50 3.44
N GLU A 444 -9.85 12.32 4.28
CA GLU A 444 -9.95 12.98 5.57
C GLU A 444 -9.71 11.95 6.71
N PRO A 445 -8.71 12.15 7.59
CA PRO A 445 -8.67 11.42 8.85
C PRO A 445 -9.86 11.85 9.73
N ILE A 446 -10.54 10.90 10.34
CA ILE A 446 -11.57 11.17 11.35
C ILE A 446 -10.94 10.85 12.69
N GLU A 447 -10.72 11.87 13.51
CA GLU A 447 -10.29 11.71 14.88
C GLU A 447 -11.35 10.90 15.64
N THR A 448 -10.94 9.73 16.10
CA THR A 448 -11.71 8.91 17.02
C THR A 448 -11.41 9.39 18.42
N GLU A 449 -12.40 9.92 19.14
CA GLU A 449 -12.32 10.13 20.59
C GLU A 449 -11.87 8.80 21.22
N SER A 450 -10.65 8.79 21.74
CA SER A 450 -10.05 7.64 22.39
C SER A 450 -10.88 7.25 23.61
N SER A 451 -11.44 6.04 23.58
CA SER A 451 -12.08 5.46 24.76
C SER A 451 -10.99 5.06 25.77
N THR A 452 -11.05 5.73 26.92
CA THR A 452 -10.62 5.27 28.25
C THR A 452 -9.14 4.94 28.46
N GLU A 453 -8.42 5.90 29.04
CA GLU A 453 -7.45 5.59 30.11
C GLU A 453 -8.14 4.70 31.17
N PRO A 454 -7.49 3.65 31.69
CA PRO A 454 -7.99 2.97 32.86
C PRO A 454 -7.86 3.95 34.03
N SER A 455 -9.00 4.44 34.50
CA SER A 455 -9.11 5.11 35.79
C SER A 455 -8.43 4.24 36.84
N GLY A 456 -7.35 4.76 37.43
CA GLY A 456 -6.72 4.15 38.59
C GLY A 456 -7.76 3.89 39.66
N LEU A 457 -7.85 2.63 40.07
CA LEU A 457 -8.54 2.23 41.29
C LEU A 457 -7.68 2.69 42.48
N GLU A 458 -8.41 3.18 43.49
CA GLU A 458 -8.00 3.70 44.79
C GLU A 458 -6.93 2.88 45.54
#